data_AF-A0A5J4R210-F1
#
_entry.id   AF-A0A5J4R210-F1
#
_cell.length_a   1.000
_cell.length_b   1.000
_cell.length_c   1.000
_cell.angle_alpha   90.00
_cell.angle_beta   90.00
_cell.angle_gamma   90.00
#
_symmetry.space_group_name_H-M   'P 1'
#
loop_
_entity.id
_entity.type
_entity.pdbx_description
1 polymer ?
#
loop_
_entity_poly.entity_id
_entity_poly.type
_entity_poly.pdbx_seq_one_letter_code
_entity_poly.pdbx_strand_id
1 'polypeptide(L)' 'IGQYIPKKKAFTNYTDEQILDIRHKLNRRPGKLLNFEEPFSVFYKMLNNNVAFNT' A
#
# COMPACT_ATOMS: atom_id res chain seq x y z
N ILE A 1 -8.56 1.24 -4.32
CA ILE A 1 -8.75 0.12 -3.36
C ILE A 1 -9.83 -0.88 -3.81
N GLY A 2 -10.96 -0.40 -4.35
CA GLY A 2 -12.11 -1.23 -4.78
C GLY A 2 -11.85 -2.31 -5.84
N GLN A 3 -10.65 -2.33 -6.42
CA GLN A 3 -10.19 -3.34 -7.37
C GLN A 3 -9.85 -4.68 -6.68
N TYR A 4 -9.34 -4.64 -5.44
CA TYR A 4 -8.90 -5.85 -4.73
C TYR A 4 -9.92 -6.31 -3.68
N ILE A 5 -10.61 -5.37 -3.04
CA ILE A 5 -11.69 -5.64 -2.09
C ILE A 5 -12.90 -4.82 -2.55
N PRO A 6 -14.00 -5.47 -2.99
CA PRO A 6 -15.20 -4.75 -3.38
C PRO A 6 -15.73 -3.90 -2.22
N LYS A 7 -16.30 -2.75 -2.55
CA LYS A 7 -16.93 -1.88 -1.55
C LYS A 7 -18.03 -2.66 -0.82
N LYS A 8 -18.17 -2.43 0.50
CA LYS A 8 -19.15 -3.08 1.40
C LYS A 8 -18.91 -4.57 1.70
N LYS A 9 -17.81 -5.18 1.26
CA LYS A 9 -17.39 -6.49 1.76
C LYS A 9 -16.63 -6.35 3.08
N ALA A 10 -16.95 -7.19 4.05
CA ALA A 10 -16.20 -7.30 5.29
C ALA A 10 -14.85 -7.99 5.08
N PHE A 11 -13.82 -7.54 5.81
CA PHE A 11 -12.48 -8.14 5.78
C PHE A 11 -12.45 -9.58 6.32
N THR A 12 -13.40 -9.94 7.18
CA THR A 12 -13.57 -11.30 7.71
C THR A 12 -13.83 -12.36 6.63
N ASN A 13 -14.21 -11.95 5.43
CA ASN A 13 -14.43 -12.85 4.29
C ASN A 13 -13.14 -13.20 3.55
N TYR A 14 -12.00 -12.68 3.99
CA TYR A 14 -10.69 -12.91 3.37
C TYR A 14 -9.77 -13.58 4.38
N THR A 15 -8.92 -14.48 3.88
CA THR A 15 -7.86 -15.06 4.70
C THR A 15 -6.74 -14.05 4.89
N ASP A 16 -5.94 -14.23 5.93
CA ASP A 16 -4.78 -13.35 6.18
C ASP A 16 -3.80 -13.37 4.99
N GLU A 17 -3.61 -14.53 4.35
CA GLU A 17 -2.80 -14.67 3.14
C GLU A 17 -3.31 -13.79 1.98
N GLN A 18 -4.63 -13.77 1.77
CA GLN A 18 -5.26 -12.90 0.76
C GLN A 18 -5.05 -11.42 1.11
N ILE A 19 -5.20 -11.05 2.38
CA ILE A 19 -4.97 -9.68 2.85
C ILE A 19 -3.50 -9.28 2.65
N LEU A 20 -2.55 -10.18 2.93
CA LEU A 20 -1.12 -9.95 2.69
C LEU A 20 -0.82 -9.74 1.21
N ASP A 21 -1.34 -10.59 0.33
CA ASP A 21 -1.16 -10.43 -1.11
C ASP A 21 -1.74 -9.10 -1.62
N ILE A 22 -2.93 -8.71 -1.14
CA ILE A 22 -3.54 -7.42 -1.46
C ILE A 22 -2.66 -6.26 -0.96
N ARG A 23 -2.13 -6.34 0.26
CA ARG A 23 -1.18 -5.35 0.80
C ARG A 23 0.06 -5.24 -0.09
N HIS A 24 0.66 -6.36 -0.49
CA HIS A 24 1.83 -6.38 -1.37
C HIS A 24 1.54 -5.72 -2.72
N LYS A 25 0.41 -6.07 -3.35
CA LYS A 25 -0.03 -5.49 -4.63
C LYS A 25 -0.29 -3.99 -4.53
N LEU A 26 -0.90 -3.52 -3.45
CA LEU A 26 -1.16 -2.10 -3.23
C LEU A 26 0.13 -1.30 -3.06
N ASN A 27 1.07 -1.83 -2.29
CA ASN A 27 2.35 -1.15 -2.01
C ASN A 27 3.26 -1.09 -3.24
N ARG A 28 3.16 -2.06 -4.15
CA ARG A 28 3.90 -2.09 -5.43
C ARG A 28 3.15 -1.44 -6.59
N ARG A 29 2.02 -0.76 -6.34
CA ARG A 29 1.22 -0.18 -7.42
C ARG A 29 1.78 1.20 -7.81
N PRO A 30 2.21 1.42 -9.07
CA PRO A 30 2.58 2.73 -9.57
C PRO A 30 1.46 3.76 -9.38
N GLY A 31 1.74 4.83 -8.64
CA GLY A 31 0.80 5.92 -8.40
C GLY A 31 1.05 7.09 -9.34
N LYS A 32 0.04 7.57 -10.08
CA LYS A 32 0.18 8.75 -10.95
C LYS A 32 0.65 9.99 -10.18
N LEU A 33 0.16 10.18 -8.95
CA LEU A 33 0.56 11.27 -8.06
C LEU A 33 2.00 11.14 -7.53
N LEU A 34 2.57 9.93 -7.61
CA LEU A 34 3.96 9.63 -7.24
C LEU A 34 4.85 9.58 -8.48
N ASN A 35 4.49 10.24 -9.58
CA ASN A 35 5.21 10.16 -10.85
C ASN A 35 5.38 8.72 -11.36
N PHE A 36 4.37 7.88 -11.14
CA PHE A 36 4.40 6.44 -11.44
C PHE A 36 5.41 5.63 -10.59
N GLU A 37 5.92 6.18 -9.50
CA GLU A 37 6.63 5.39 -8.51
C GLU A 37 5.69 4.55 -7.64
N GLU A 38 6.23 3.46 -7.11
CA GLU A 38 5.56 2.60 -6.16
C GLU A 38 5.56 3.23 -4.75
N PRO A 39 4.41 3.25 -4.05
CA PRO A 39 4.32 3.76 -2.67
C PRO A 39 5.37 3.16 -1.73
N PHE A 40 5.67 1.87 -1.88
CA PHE A 40 6.72 1.21 -1.11
C PHE A 40 8.07 1.89 -1.29
N SER A 41 8.49 2.08 -2.54
CA SER A 41 9.79 2.68 -2.86
C SER A 41 9.87 4.12 -2.33
N VAL A 42 8.83 4.90 -2.54
CA VAL A 42 8.75 6.30 -2.05
C VAL A 42 8.88 6.35 -0.52
N PHE A 43 8.19 5.48 0.20
CA PHE A 43 8.27 5.43 1.66
C PHE A 43 9.69 5.17 2.17
N TYR A 44 10.40 4.18 1.61
CA TYR A 44 11.78 3.90 2.02
C TYR A 44 12.78 4.98 1.60
N LYS A 45 12.55 5.62 0.44
CA LYS A 45 13.32 6.81 0.05
C LYS A 45 13.16 7.94 1.08
N MET A 46 11.94 8.16 1.58
CA MET A 46 11.70 9.15 2.63
C MET A 46 12.46 8.80 3.91
N LEU A 47 12.38 7.55 4.39
CA LEU A 47 13.10 7.12 5.59
C LEU A 47 14.62 7.39 5.50
N ASN A 48 15.22 7.14 4.35
CA ASN A 48 16.64 7.40 4.11
C ASN A 48 17.01 8.91 4.11
N ASN A 49 16.01 9.79 3.91
CA ASN A 49 16.20 11.24 3.92
C ASN A 49 16.07 11.87 5.33
N ASN A 50 16.11 11.07 6.41
CA ASN A 50 16.01 11.54 7.80
C ASN A 50 14.81 12.47 8.04
N VAL A 51 13.64 12.14 7.48
CA VAL A 51 12.42 12.85 7.87
C VAL A 51 12.05 12.48 9.31
N ALA A 52 11.97 13.50 10.16
CA ALA A 52 11.52 13.34 11.53
C ALA A 52 10.04 12.95 11.55
N PHE A 53 9.75 11.72 11.96
CA PHE A 53 8.41 11.35 12.41
C PHE A 53 8.30 11.79 13.87
N ASN A 54 7.62 12.92 14.13
CA ASN A 54 7.27 13.30 15.49
C ASN A 54 6.39 12.19 16.08
N THR A 55 6.87 11.57 17.15
CA THR A 55 6.15 10.55 17.94
C THR A 55 5.23 11.22 18.94
#